data_AF-A0A844DQA4-F1
#
_entry.id   AF-A0A844DQA4-F1
#
_cell.length_a   1.000
_cell.length_b   1.000
_cell.length_c   1.000
_cell.angle_alpha   90.00
_cell.angle_beta   90.00
_cell.angle_gamma   90.00
#
_symmetry.space_group_name_H-M   'P 1'
#
loop_
_entity.id
_entity.type
_entity.pdbx_description
1 polymer ?
#
loop_
_entity_poly.entity_id
_entity_poly.type
_entity_poly.pdbx_seq_one_letter_code
_entity_poly.pdbx_strand_id
1 'polypeptide(L)' 'MKGECSMTALEASRLIDWLKAHGHTDEEATQCIKCIAGVLDPATGESKKQ' A
#
# COMPACT_ATOMS: atom_id res chain seq x y z
N MET A 1 0.69 22.64 4.69
CA MET A 1 1.34 21.59 5.50
C MET A 1 1.15 20.27 4.76
N LYS A 2 2.07 19.88 3.87
CA LYS A 2 2.06 18.53 3.29
C LYS A 2 2.84 17.68 4.28
N GLY A 3 2.14 17.14 5.28
CA GLY A 3 2.73 16.12 6.13
C GLY A 3 3.10 14.96 5.22
N GLU A 4 4.37 14.61 5.22
CA GLU A 4 4.86 13.40 4.56
C GLU A 4 4.17 12.23 5.27
N CYS A 5 3.05 11.75 4.73
CA CYS A 5 2.36 10.56 5.25
C CYS A 5 3.19 9.33 4.87
N SER A 6 4.35 9.18 5.51
CA SER A 6 5.15 7.97 5.42
C SER A 6 4.50 6.89 6.27
N MET A 7 3.92 5.89 5.61
CA MET A 7 3.38 4.71 6.28
C MET A 7 4.53 3.94 6.96
N THR A 8 4.38 3.65 8.26
CA THR A 8 5.38 2.84 8.98
C THR A 8 5.18 1.35 8.67
N ALA A 9 6.24 0.54 8.88
CA ALA A 9 6.17 -0.91 8.68
C ALA A 9 5.09 -1.58 9.56
N LEU A 10 4.86 -1.06 10.77
CA LEU A 10 3.82 -1.56 11.67
C LEU A 10 2.41 -1.29 11.13
N GLU A 11 2.17 -0.09 10.61
CA GLU A 11 0.90 0.26 9.97
C GLU A 11 0.68 -0.58 8.72
N ALA A 12 1.74 -0.83 7.94
CA ALA A 12 1.67 -1.70 6.76
C ALA A 12 1.25 -3.13 7.14
N SER A 13 1.87 -3.71 8.17
CA SER A 13 1.50 -5.05 8.65
C SER A 13 0.06 -5.12 9.14
N ARG A 14 -0.42 -4.11 9.87
CA ARG A 14 -1.82 -4.06 10.34
C ARG A 14 -2.82 -3.94 9.19
N LEU A 15 -2.49 -3.17 8.17
CA LEU A 15 -3.34 -3.04 7.00
C LEU A 15 -3.39 -4.35 6.19
N ILE A 16 -2.25 -5.03 6.03
CA ILE A 16 -2.22 -6.35 5.38
C ILE A 16 -3.09 -7.36 6.13
N ASP A 17 -2.95 -7.44 7.45
CA ASP A 17 -3.76 -8.35 8.28
C ASP A 17 -5.26 -8.07 8.16
N TRP A 18 -5.65 -6.79 8.23
CA TRP A 18 -7.03 -6.37 8.05
C TRP A 18 -7.58 -6.71 6.66
N LEU A 19 -6.80 -6.47 5.60
CA LEU A 19 -7.21 -6.79 4.23
C LEU A 19 -7.44 -8.30 4.06
N LYS A 20 -6.54 -9.12 4.60
CA LYS A 20 -6.67 -10.59 4.57
C LYS A 20 -7.90 -11.08 5.35
N ALA A 21 -8.17 -10.51 6.52
CA ALA A 21 -9.35 -10.82 7.30
C ALA A 21 -10.66 -10.46 6.57
N HIS A 22 -10.61 -9.48 5.66
CA HIS A 22 -11.72 -9.06 4.81
C HIS A 22 -11.81 -9.81 3.46
N GLY A 23 -11.00 -10.85 3.26
CA GLY A 23 -11.05 -11.72 2.08
C GLY A 23 -10.19 -11.27 0.91
N HIS A 24 -9.35 -10.24 1.08
CA HIS A 24 -8.35 -9.89 0.08
C HIS A 24 -7.19 -10.88 0.09
N THR A 25 -6.63 -11.10 -1.09
CA THR A 25 -5.41 -11.90 -1.27
C THR A 25 -4.18 -11.14 -0.80
N ASP A 26 -3.10 -11.88 -0.49
CA ASP A 26 -1.79 -11.29 -0.16
C ASP A 26 -1.26 -10.35 -1.25
N GLU A 27 -1.59 -10.63 -2.52
CA GLU A 27 -1.20 -9.80 -3.66
C GLU A 27 -1.93 -8.47 -3.66
N GLU A 28 -3.25 -8.46 -3.48
CA GLU A 28 -4.04 -7.22 -3.36
C GLU A 28 -3.60 -6.38 -2.16
N ALA A 29 -3.32 -7.03 -1.02
CA ALA A 29 -2.82 -6.35 0.16
C ALA A 29 -1.45 -5.69 -0.11
N THR A 30 -0.55 -6.39 -0.79
CA THR A 30 0.77 -5.87 -1.16
C THR A 30 0.66 -4.71 -2.16
N GLN A 31 -0.24 -4.80 -3.15
CA GLN A 31 -0.50 -3.73 -4.11
C GLN A 31 -1.02 -2.47 -3.42
N CYS A 32 -1.94 -2.63 -2.45
CA CYS A 32 -2.46 -1.53 -1.66
C CYS A 32 -1.34 -0.78 -0.92
N ILE A 33 -0.43 -1.51 -0.27
CA ILE A 33 0.73 -0.92 0.43
C ILE A 33 1.65 -0.18 -0.54
N LYS A 34 1.93 -0.75 -1.71
CA LYS A 34 2.77 -0.10 -2.74
C LYS A 34 2.13 1.18 -3.27
N CYS A 35 0.80 1.24 -3.41
CA CYS A 35 0.09 2.46 -3.79
C CYS A 35 0.20 3.54 -2.70
N ILE A 36 0.01 3.17 -1.43
CA ILE A 36 0.12 4.10 -0.29
C ILE A 36 1.56 4.62 -0.15
N ALA A 37 2.55 3.74 -0.36
CA ALA A 37 3.97 4.11 -0.36
C ALA A 37 4.39 4.93 -1.60
N GLY A 38 3.49 5.15 -2.56
CA GLY A 38 3.78 5.87 -3.80
C GLY A 38 4.71 5.11 -4.77
N VAL A 39 4.91 3.82 -4.54
CA VAL A 39 5.72 2.92 -5.41
C VAL A 39 4.96 2.56 -6.67
N LEU A 40 3.65 2.35 -6.55
CA LEU A 40 2.74 2.07 -7.67
C LEU A 40 1.74 3.21 -7.81
N ASP A 41 1.50 3.65 -9.05
CA ASP A 41 0.40 4.56 -9.34
C ASP A 41 -0.89 3.75 -9.58
N PRO A 42 -1.97 3.97 -8.79
CA PRO A 42 -3.19 3.20 -8.91
C PRO A 42 -3.95 3.47 -10.22
N ALA A 43 -3.59 4.51 -10.98
CA ALA A 43 -4.24 4.85 -12.25
C ALA A 43 -3.64 4.12 -13.46
N THR A 44 -2.37 3.70 -13.39
CA THR A 44 -1.67 3.06 -14.54
C THR A 44 -1.09 1.68 -14.23
N GLY A 45 -1.01 1.26 -12.96
CA GLY A 45 -0.36 0.00 -12.59
C GLY A 45 1.16 0.01 -12.88
N GLU A 46 1.72 1.16 -13.22
CA GLU A 46 3.13 1.33 -13.51
C GLU A 46 3.88 1.76 -12.24
N SER A 47 5.03 1.13 -11.99
CA SER A 47 5.93 1.58 -10.93
C SER A 47 6.43 2.97 -11.28
N LYS A 48 6.22 3.94 -10.40
CA LYS A 48 6.67 5.31 -10.62
C LYS A 48 8.20 5.32 -10.64
N LYS A 49 8.79 5.33 -11.83
CA LYS A 49 10.23 5.48 -12.01
C LYS A 49 10.59 6.88 -11.52
N GLN A 50 11.30 6.91 -10.39
CA GLN A 50 11.80 8.10 -9.72
C GLN A 50 12.63 8.97 -10.66
#